data_AF-H9GGH9-F1
#
_entry.id   AF-H9GGH9-F1
#
_cell.length_a   1.000
_cell.length_b   1.000
_cell.length_c   1.000
_cell.angle_alpha   90.00
_cell.angle_beta   90.00
_cell.angle_gamma   90.00
#
_symmetry.space_group_name_H-M   'P 1'
#
loop_
_entity.id
_entity.type
_entity.pdbx_description
1 polymer ?
#
loop_
_entity_poly.entity_id
_entity_poly.type
_entity_poly.pdbx_seq_one_letter_code
_entity_poly.pdbx_strand_id
1 'polypeptide(L)'
;MSHWAQWSKTLEEAGNQKKRADMLEVELQMLRSQASTMDSSAFVAKEEVNALRLKIEELETERRRLEEENRSLEMKLEQITLQGYHDPTKTKVLHFGMNPASLAKQQRLEEHQRLKEENERLRQLVLREGGSVPERVEGAVTLQSSQEIAELKKQVESAELKNQRLKEVFSTKIQEFRKVCYKLTGYQIDMTTENQYRLTSLYAEHQEDCLIFKASRSSGAKMQLLETEFSRTVRELIELHLLQQDSIPAFLSAVTLDLFSRQTIA
;
A
#
# COMPACT_ATOMS: atom_id res chain seq x y z
N MET A 1 46.44 127.88 -29.73
CA MET A 1 47.21 126.66 -30.03
C MET A 1 46.79 125.43 -29.20
N SER A 2 45.83 125.53 -28.26
CA SER A 2 45.38 124.42 -27.42
C SER A 2 44.37 123.46 -28.09
N HIS A 3 43.50 123.97 -28.98
CA HIS A 3 42.42 123.18 -29.59
C HIS A 3 42.90 122.09 -30.58
N TRP A 4 43.98 122.34 -31.33
CA TRP A 4 44.50 121.42 -32.36
C TRP A 4 45.22 120.20 -31.75
N ALA A 5 45.98 120.42 -30.67
CA ALA A 5 46.60 119.34 -29.90
C ALA A 5 45.55 118.47 -29.19
N GLN A 6 44.47 119.10 -28.70
CA GLN A 6 43.35 118.40 -28.08
C GLN A 6 42.57 117.55 -29.09
N TRP A 7 42.37 118.06 -30.30
CA TRP A 7 41.70 117.32 -31.39
C TRP A 7 42.52 116.13 -31.90
N SER A 8 43.84 116.30 -32.07
CA SER A 8 44.76 115.20 -32.43
C SER A 8 44.77 114.10 -31.37
N LYS A 9 44.77 114.48 -30.09
CA LYS A 9 44.73 113.54 -28.96
C LYS A 9 43.41 112.75 -28.92
N THR A 10 42.27 113.42 -29.15
CA THR A 10 40.97 112.73 -29.22
C THR A 10 40.85 111.80 -30.43
N LEU A 11 41.48 112.13 -31.56
CA LEU A 11 41.49 111.29 -32.76
C LEU A 11 42.34 110.03 -32.55
N GLU A 12 43.48 110.16 -31.88
CA GLU A 12 44.36 109.06 -31.52
C GLU A 12 43.72 108.15 -30.45
N GLU A 13 43.05 108.74 -29.45
CA GLU A 13 42.25 108.00 -28.47
C GLU A 13 41.07 107.25 -29.13
N ALA A 14 40.37 107.87 -30.09
CA ALA A 14 39.32 107.22 -30.87
C ALA A 14 39.87 106.06 -31.74
N GLY A 15 41.05 106.24 -32.35
CA GLY A 15 41.73 105.18 -33.10
C GLY A 15 42.16 104.01 -32.22
N ASN A 16 42.63 104.28 -31.00
CA ASN A 16 42.97 103.26 -30.02
C ASN A 16 41.73 102.55 -29.46
N GLN A 17 40.63 103.27 -29.25
CA GLN A 17 39.34 102.67 -28.88
C GLN A 17 38.80 101.78 -30.00
N LYS A 18 38.92 102.19 -31.26
CA LYS A 18 38.55 101.37 -32.42
C LYS A 18 39.37 100.08 -32.49
N LYS A 19 40.69 100.15 -32.36
CA LYS A 19 41.56 98.96 -32.31
C LYS A 19 41.18 98.01 -31.17
N ARG A 20 40.81 98.55 -29.99
CA ARG A 20 40.33 97.74 -28.87
C ARG A 20 38.97 97.10 -29.16
N ALA A 21 38.06 97.82 -29.81
CA ALA A 21 36.77 97.27 -30.25
C ALA A 21 36.97 96.14 -31.27
N ASP A 22 37.83 96.33 -32.28
CA ASP A 22 38.15 95.32 -33.29
C ASP A 22 38.81 94.08 -32.64
N MET A 23 39.71 94.25 -31.66
CA MET A 23 40.30 93.13 -30.90
C MET A 23 39.24 92.38 -30.07
N LEU A 24 38.35 93.10 -29.39
CA LEU A 24 37.26 92.49 -28.60
C LEU A 24 36.25 91.77 -29.50
N GLU A 25 35.98 92.28 -30.71
CA GLU A 25 35.13 91.60 -31.70
C GLU A 25 35.76 90.28 -32.15
N VAL A 26 37.06 90.26 -32.40
CA VAL A 26 37.79 89.03 -32.74
C VAL A 26 37.78 88.04 -31.57
N GLU A 27 38.01 88.50 -30.33
CA GLU A 27 37.92 87.66 -29.13
C GLU A 27 36.51 87.09 -28.93
N LEU A 28 35.46 87.89 -29.12
CA LEU A 28 34.08 87.43 -29.08
C LEU A 28 33.78 86.42 -30.19
N GLN A 29 34.31 86.62 -31.39
CA GLN A 29 34.14 85.68 -32.50
C GLN A 29 34.87 84.35 -32.21
N MET A 30 36.06 84.41 -31.60
CA MET A 30 36.79 83.22 -31.15
C MET A 30 36.04 82.49 -30.03
N LEU A 31 35.59 83.19 -28.99
CA LEU A 31 34.81 82.59 -27.89
C LEU A 31 33.50 81.99 -28.39
N ARG A 32 32.83 82.62 -29.35
CA ARG A 32 31.62 82.08 -29.98
C ARG A 32 31.91 80.82 -30.79
N SER A 33 33.03 80.77 -31.51
CA SER A 33 33.47 79.56 -32.21
C SER A 33 33.81 78.43 -31.24
N GLN A 34 34.49 78.74 -30.13
CA GLN A 34 34.80 77.77 -29.07
C GLN A 34 33.52 77.26 -28.40
N ALA A 35 32.58 78.13 -28.04
CA ALA A 35 31.29 77.74 -27.48
C ALA A 35 30.51 76.82 -28.44
N SER A 36 30.48 77.15 -29.74
CA SER A 36 29.85 76.30 -30.77
C SER A 36 30.50 74.91 -30.89
N THR A 37 31.83 74.84 -30.82
CA THR A 37 32.55 73.55 -30.82
C THR A 37 32.32 72.75 -29.54
N MET A 38 32.25 73.41 -28.39
CA MET A 38 31.96 72.77 -27.10
C MET A 38 30.53 72.25 -27.06
N ASP A 39 29.55 73.02 -27.52
CA ASP A 39 28.15 72.58 -27.64
C ASP A 39 28.01 71.37 -28.57
N SER A 40 28.71 71.39 -29.71
CA SER A 40 28.75 70.25 -30.63
C SER A 40 29.38 69.01 -29.99
N SER A 41 30.48 69.17 -29.25
CA SER A 41 31.13 68.06 -28.53
C SER A 41 30.27 67.50 -27.38
N ALA A 42 29.55 68.36 -26.66
CA ALA A 42 28.67 67.98 -25.57
C ALA A 42 27.42 67.24 -26.09
N PHE A 43 26.93 67.62 -27.26
CA PHE A 43 25.86 66.90 -27.96
C PHE A 43 26.30 65.48 -28.36
N VAL A 44 27.46 65.33 -29.00
CA VAL A 44 28.02 64.02 -29.36
C VAL A 44 28.26 63.13 -28.13
N ALA A 45 28.85 63.69 -27.07
CA ALA A 45 29.03 62.95 -25.81
C ALA A 45 27.71 62.51 -25.17
N LYS A 46 26.65 63.33 -25.28
CA LYS A 46 25.31 63.00 -24.77
C LYS A 46 24.65 61.90 -25.62
N GLU A 47 24.82 61.92 -26.93
CA GLU A 47 24.37 60.84 -27.82
C GLU A 47 25.10 59.53 -27.53
N GLU A 48 26.42 59.57 -27.32
CA GLU A 48 27.20 58.40 -26.91
C GLU A 48 26.74 57.84 -25.56
N VAL A 49 26.52 58.70 -24.56
CA VAL A 49 25.98 58.27 -23.25
C VAL A 49 24.59 57.66 -23.40
N ASN A 50 23.73 58.21 -24.26
CA ASN A 50 22.40 57.64 -24.51
C ASN A 50 22.51 56.29 -25.24
N ALA A 51 23.40 56.16 -26.22
CA ALA A 51 23.66 54.91 -26.92
C ALA A 51 24.20 53.83 -25.96
N LEU A 52 25.12 54.20 -25.07
CA LEU A 52 25.63 53.29 -24.02
C LEU A 52 24.55 52.88 -23.03
N ARG A 53 23.66 53.80 -22.63
CA ARG A 53 22.51 53.49 -21.76
C ARG A 53 21.55 52.50 -22.41
N LEU A 54 21.21 52.71 -23.68
CA LEU A 54 20.40 51.76 -24.45
C LEU A 54 21.09 50.39 -24.54
N LYS A 55 22.41 50.37 -24.78
CA LYS A 55 23.16 49.12 -24.84
C LYS A 55 23.20 48.39 -23.49
N ILE A 56 23.28 49.10 -22.38
CA ILE A 56 23.21 48.51 -21.04
C ILE A 56 21.83 47.88 -20.83
N GLU A 57 20.73 48.57 -21.15
CA GLU A 57 19.38 48.01 -21.01
C GLU A 57 19.17 46.77 -21.90
N GLU A 58 19.66 46.78 -23.14
CA GLU A 58 19.67 45.61 -24.02
C GLU A 58 20.44 44.43 -23.40
N LEU A 59 21.63 44.69 -22.86
CA LEU A 59 22.44 43.64 -22.23
C LEU A 59 21.78 43.11 -20.95
N GLU A 60 21.12 43.97 -20.17
CA GLU A 60 20.41 43.56 -18.96
C GLU A 60 19.15 42.73 -19.28
N THR A 61 18.40 43.09 -20.32
CA THR A 61 17.26 42.29 -20.78
C THR A 61 17.71 40.93 -21.32
N GLU A 62 18.80 40.88 -22.09
CA GLU A 62 19.37 39.62 -22.57
C GLU A 62 19.91 38.76 -21.42
N ARG A 63 20.58 39.37 -20.44
CA ARG A 63 21.04 38.65 -19.24
C ARG A 63 19.87 38.03 -18.47
N ARG A 64 18.79 38.79 -18.26
CA ARG A 64 17.56 38.30 -17.61
C ARG A 64 16.94 37.14 -18.39
N ARG A 65 16.90 37.23 -19.72
CA ARG A 65 16.40 36.16 -20.60
C ARG A 65 17.22 34.88 -20.44
N LEU A 66 18.55 34.99 -20.52
CA LEU A 66 19.46 33.86 -20.35
C LEU A 66 19.38 33.26 -18.94
N GLU A 67 19.22 34.07 -17.90
CA GLU A 67 19.03 33.61 -16.52
C GLU A 67 17.72 32.82 -16.34
N GLU A 68 16.64 33.23 -17.01
CA GLU A 68 15.37 32.48 -17.01
C GLU A 68 15.49 31.18 -17.80
N GLU A 69 16.09 31.22 -18.99
CA GLU A 69 16.35 30.03 -19.81
C GLU A 69 17.21 29.02 -19.04
N ASN A 70 18.27 29.48 -18.37
CA ASN A 70 19.15 28.62 -17.59
C ASN A 70 18.41 27.99 -16.40
N ARG A 71 17.63 28.76 -15.64
CA ARG A 71 16.78 28.22 -14.56
C ARG A 71 15.81 27.16 -15.09
N SER A 72 15.22 27.37 -16.26
CA SER A 72 14.32 26.40 -16.88
C SER A 72 15.03 25.10 -17.28
N LEU A 73 16.29 25.20 -17.74
CA LEU A 73 17.11 24.05 -18.10
C LEU A 73 17.59 23.29 -16.86
N GLU A 74 17.98 24.01 -15.81
CA GLU A 74 18.34 23.43 -14.51
C GLU A 74 17.17 22.63 -13.92
N MET A 75 15.96 23.19 -13.90
CA MET A 75 14.76 22.46 -13.44
C MET A 75 14.48 21.20 -14.26
N LYS A 76 14.63 21.26 -15.59
CA LYS A 76 14.46 20.08 -16.46
C LYS A 76 15.52 19.02 -16.19
N LEU A 77 16.78 19.42 -16.02
CA LEU A 77 17.87 18.51 -15.68
C LEU A 77 17.65 17.84 -14.32
N GLU A 78 17.18 18.58 -13.32
CA GLU A 78 16.84 18.04 -12.00
C GLU A 78 15.69 17.02 -12.11
N GLN A 79 14.61 17.35 -12.83
CA GLN A 79 13.51 16.42 -13.07
C GLN A 79 13.97 15.12 -13.74
N ILE A 80 14.81 15.23 -14.76
CA ILE A 80 15.36 14.08 -15.50
C ILE A 80 16.30 13.25 -14.60
N THR A 81 17.09 13.91 -13.75
CA THR A 81 17.97 13.25 -12.77
C THR A 81 17.15 12.49 -11.71
N LEU A 82 16.06 13.09 -11.22
CA LEU A 82 15.12 12.43 -10.29
C LEU A 82 14.44 11.21 -10.90
N GLN A 83 14.24 11.19 -12.23
CA GLN A 83 13.74 10.04 -12.97
C GLN A 83 14.79 8.95 -13.22
N GLY A 84 16.04 9.15 -12.78
CA GLY A 84 17.12 8.17 -12.91
C GLY A 84 17.81 8.17 -14.27
N TYR A 85 17.71 9.26 -15.03
CA TYR A 85 18.52 9.41 -16.23
C TYR A 85 19.95 9.78 -15.86
N HIS A 86 20.90 9.23 -16.62
CA HIS A 86 22.32 9.41 -16.41
C HIS A 86 23.03 9.71 -17.72
N ASP A 87 24.10 10.52 -17.66
CA ASP A 87 24.95 10.81 -18.81
C ASP A 87 25.83 9.59 -19.13
N PRO A 88 25.67 8.93 -20.30
CA PRO A 88 26.40 7.72 -20.65
C PRO A 88 27.91 7.95 -20.85
N THR A 89 28.35 9.20 -21.03
CA THR A 89 29.79 9.52 -21.16
C THR A 89 30.49 9.58 -19.80
N LYS A 90 29.77 9.90 -18.73
CA LYS A 90 30.30 10.06 -17.37
C LYS A 90 29.95 8.90 -16.45
N THR A 91 28.82 8.24 -16.67
CA THR A 91 28.28 7.25 -15.75
C THR A 91 27.93 5.98 -16.50
N LYS A 92 28.53 4.86 -16.08
CA LYS A 92 28.19 3.52 -16.58
C LYS A 92 27.36 2.79 -15.54
N VAL A 93 26.11 2.46 -15.88
CA VAL A 93 25.22 1.67 -15.01
C VAL A 93 25.52 0.19 -15.20
N LEU A 94 25.76 -0.52 -14.10
CA LEU A 94 26.03 -1.95 -14.08
C LEU A 94 24.96 -2.67 -13.24
N HIS A 95 24.59 -3.86 -13.66
CA HIS A 95 23.73 -4.76 -12.90
C HIS A 95 24.22 -6.20 -13.08
N PHE A 96 23.84 -7.09 -12.17
CA PHE A 96 24.15 -8.52 -12.32
C PHE A 96 23.47 -9.07 -13.59
N GLY A 97 24.21 -9.87 -14.36
CA GLY A 97 23.65 -10.57 -15.52
C GLY A 97 22.52 -11.53 -15.12
N MET A 98 22.75 -12.27 -14.03
CA MET A 98 21.73 -13.09 -13.37
C MET A 98 21.05 -12.29 -12.26
N ASN A 99 20.08 -11.45 -12.64
CA ASN A 99 19.26 -10.72 -11.68
C ASN A 99 17.83 -11.32 -11.60
N PRO A 100 17.11 -11.09 -10.49
CA PRO A 100 15.74 -11.61 -10.32
C PRO A 100 14.78 -11.22 -11.44
N ALA A 101 14.91 -10.01 -12.01
CA ALA A 101 14.06 -9.57 -13.12
C ALA A 101 14.35 -10.35 -14.42
N SER A 102 15.61 -10.71 -14.66
CA SER A 102 16.04 -11.50 -15.82
C SER A 102 15.59 -12.95 -15.69
N LEU A 103 15.71 -13.53 -14.49
CA LEU A 103 15.16 -14.84 -14.17
C LEU A 103 13.64 -14.89 -14.36
N ALA A 104 12.90 -13.90 -13.83
CA ALA A 104 11.45 -13.81 -14.00
C ALA A 104 11.05 -13.60 -15.47
N LYS A 105 11.85 -12.87 -16.26
CA LYS A 105 11.62 -12.72 -17.70
C LYS A 105 11.85 -14.05 -18.44
N GLN A 106 12.90 -14.78 -18.10
CA GLN A 106 13.20 -16.10 -18.69
C GLN A 106 12.10 -17.11 -18.36
N GLN A 107 11.68 -17.22 -17.10
CA GLN A 107 10.59 -18.11 -16.69
C GLN A 107 9.29 -17.81 -17.43
N ARG A 108 8.92 -16.53 -17.57
CA ARG A 108 7.74 -16.13 -18.35
C ARG A 108 7.86 -16.51 -19.82
N LEU A 109 9.06 -16.42 -20.42
CA LEU A 109 9.29 -16.84 -21.80
C LEU A 109 9.13 -18.35 -21.95
N GLU A 110 9.69 -19.13 -21.03
CA GLU A 110 9.58 -20.59 -21.00
C GLU A 110 8.14 -21.05 -20.80
N GLU A 111 7.40 -20.45 -19.86
CA GLU A 111 5.96 -20.68 -19.67
C GLU A 111 5.15 -20.38 -20.92
N HIS A 112 5.41 -19.23 -21.56
CA HIS A 112 4.71 -18.84 -22.77
C HIS A 112 5.04 -19.77 -23.95
N GLN A 113 6.27 -20.26 -24.06
CA GLN A 113 6.63 -21.28 -25.04
C GLN A 113 5.90 -22.60 -24.78
N ARG A 114 5.89 -23.09 -23.54
CA ARG A 114 5.14 -24.30 -23.16
C ARG A 114 3.66 -24.17 -23.45
N LEU A 115 3.05 -23.03 -23.12
CA LEU A 115 1.64 -22.77 -23.42
C LEU A 115 1.37 -22.72 -24.92
N LYS A 116 2.29 -22.16 -25.72
CA LYS A 116 2.16 -22.15 -27.18
C LYS A 116 2.24 -23.55 -27.76
N GLU A 117 3.20 -24.35 -27.33
CA GLU A 117 3.35 -25.74 -27.76
C GLU A 117 2.12 -26.57 -27.40
N GLU A 118 1.59 -26.41 -26.20
CA GLU A 118 0.36 -27.10 -25.79
C GLU A 118 -0.86 -26.61 -26.57
N ASN A 119 -0.97 -25.30 -26.81
CA ASN A 119 -2.07 -24.77 -27.63
C ASN A 119 -2.00 -25.29 -29.07
N GLU A 120 -0.80 -25.36 -29.66
CA GLU A 120 -0.59 -25.95 -30.99
C GLU A 120 -0.97 -27.43 -31.00
N ARG A 121 -0.56 -28.20 -29.97
CA ARG A 121 -0.91 -29.61 -29.82
C ARG A 121 -2.42 -29.81 -29.69
N LEU A 122 -3.07 -29.02 -28.85
CA LEU A 122 -4.52 -29.06 -28.67
C LEU A 122 -5.26 -28.68 -29.95
N ARG A 123 -4.80 -27.64 -30.67
CA ARG A 123 -5.36 -27.25 -31.97
C ARG A 123 -5.25 -28.38 -32.99
N GLN A 124 -4.10 -29.04 -33.07
CA GLN A 124 -3.91 -30.17 -33.97
C GLN A 124 -4.85 -31.33 -33.63
N LEU A 125 -5.11 -31.57 -32.35
CA LEU A 125 -6.01 -32.64 -31.93
C LEU A 125 -7.48 -32.30 -32.20
N VAL A 126 -7.92 -31.08 -31.87
CA VAL A 126 -9.27 -30.60 -32.17
C VAL A 126 -9.54 -30.61 -33.68
N LEU A 127 -8.54 -30.27 -34.50
CA LEU A 127 -8.66 -30.30 -35.96
C LEU A 127 -8.73 -31.74 -36.50
N ARG A 128 -8.04 -32.70 -35.86
CA ARG A 128 -8.11 -34.13 -36.21
C ARG A 128 -9.43 -34.78 -35.80
N GLU A 129 -10.05 -34.32 -34.71
CA GLU A 129 -11.31 -34.87 -34.20
C GLU A 129 -12.58 -34.12 -34.65
N GLY A 130 -12.46 -33.20 -35.61
CA GLY A 130 -13.63 -32.63 -36.29
C GLY A 130 -14.64 -31.93 -35.37
N GLY A 131 -14.17 -31.24 -34.33
CA GLY A 131 -15.04 -30.49 -33.41
C GLY A 131 -15.75 -31.32 -32.34
N SER A 132 -15.50 -32.63 -32.26
CA SER A 132 -15.76 -33.39 -31.04
C SER A 132 -14.55 -33.27 -30.12
N VAL A 133 -14.80 -32.88 -28.86
CA VAL A 133 -13.76 -32.74 -27.84
C VAL A 133 -13.12 -34.12 -27.60
N PRO A 134 -11.78 -34.24 -27.76
CA PRO A 134 -11.07 -35.47 -27.47
C PRO A 134 -10.98 -35.70 -25.97
N GLU A 135 -11.65 -36.75 -25.48
CA GLU A 135 -11.53 -37.32 -24.13
C GLU A 135 -10.16 -38.01 -23.90
N ARG A 136 -9.09 -37.63 -24.63
CA ARG A 136 -7.88 -38.47 -24.73
C ARG A 136 -6.53 -37.77 -24.83
N VAL A 137 -6.40 -36.50 -24.41
CA VAL A 137 -5.10 -35.80 -24.35
C VAL A 137 -4.37 -35.99 -23.02
N GLU A 138 -4.45 -37.18 -22.44
CA GLU A 138 -3.78 -37.50 -21.16
C GLU A 138 -2.56 -38.42 -21.35
N GLY A 139 -1.85 -38.30 -22.48
CA GLY A 139 -0.86 -39.31 -22.86
C GLY A 139 0.61 -39.03 -22.53
N ALA A 140 1.06 -37.75 -22.48
CA ALA A 140 2.51 -37.47 -22.51
C ALA A 140 3.00 -36.40 -21.53
N VAL A 141 2.23 -35.33 -21.28
CA VAL A 141 2.44 -34.46 -20.08
C VAL A 141 2.03 -35.22 -18.81
N THR A 142 1.18 -36.22 -19.00
CA THR A 142 0.58 -37.04 -17.96
C THR A 142 1.53 -38.10 -17.42
N LEU A 143 2.73 -38.41 -17.92
CA LEU A 143 3.50 -39.50 -17.29
C LEU A 143 4.22 -39.07 -15.99
N GLN A 144 4.85 -37.89 -15.98
CA GLN A 144 5.40 -37.31 -14.76
C GLN A 144 4.28 -36.73 -13.88
N SER A 145 3.31 -36.06 -14.49
CA SER A 145 2.13 -35.55 -13.78
C SER A 145 1.21 -36.66 -13.27
N SER A 146 1.05 -37.81 -13.95
CA SER A 146 0.24 -38.95 -13.45
C SER A 146 0.95 -39.73 -12.39
N GLN A 147 2.27 -39.90 -12.44
CA GLN A 147 2.99 -40.48 -11.31
C GLN A 147 2.87 -39.58 -10.08
N GLU A 148 3.10 -38.27 -10.22
CA GLU A 148 2.98 -37.32 -9.12
C GLU A 148 1.52 -37.18 -8.64
N ILE A 149 0.53 -37.16 -9.54
CA ILE A 149 -0.90 -37.17 -9.21
C ILE A 149 -1.31 -38.51 -8.58
N ALA A 150 -0.76 -39.65 -9.01
CA ALA A 150 -1.05 -40.96 -8.41
C ALA A 150 -0.42 -41.08 -7.03
N GLU A 151 0.78 -40.55 -6.83
CA GLU A 151 1.44 -40.46 -5.52
C GLU A 151 0.70 -39.51 -4.59
N LEU A 152 0.27 -38.33 -5.08
CA LEU A 152 -0.55 -37.38 -4.34
C LEU A 152 -1.92 -37.97 -4.00
N LYS A 153 -2.60 -38.65 -4.95
CA LYS A 153 -3.86 -39.36 -4.70
C LYS A 153 -3.68 -40.44 -3.65
N LYS A 154 -2.62 -41.24 -3.74
CA LYS A 154 -2.28 -42.25 -2.73
C LYS A 154 -1.98 -41.63 -1.36
N GLN A 155 -1.33 -40.46 -1.32
CA GLN A 155 -1.11 -39.72 -0.08
C GLN A 155 -2.43 -39.20 0.51
N VAL A 156 -3.31 -38.64 -0.32
CA VAL A 156 -4.67 -38.19 0.08
C VAL A 156 -5.47 -39.38 0.61
N GLU A 157 -5.55 -40.49 -0.11
CA GLU A 157 -6.21 -41.71 0.34
C GLU A 157 -5.62 -42.22 1.66
N SER A 158 -4.29 -42.19 1.80
CA SER A 158 -3.64 -42.61 3.05
C SER A 158 -3.96 -41.67 4.22
N ALA A 159 -4.09 -40.37 3.96
CA ALA A 159 -4.42 -39.36 4.95
C ALA A 159 -5.90 -39.42 5.34
N GLU A 160 -6.79 -39.63 4.37
CA GLU A 160 -8.21 -39.88 4.57
C GLU A 160 -8.43 -41.14 5.38
N LEU A 161 -7.75 -42.24 5.05
CA LEU A 161 -7.81 -43.48 5.81
C LEU A 161 -7.29 -43.32 7.25
N LYS A 162 -6.20 -42.56 7.44
CA LYS A 162 -5.72 -42.21 8.79
C LYS A 162 -6.73 -41.38 9.56
N ASN A 163 -7.35 -40.37 8.94
CA ASN A 163 -8.40 -39.56 9.54
C ASN A 163 -9.64 -40.38 9.89
N GLN A 164 -10.04 -41.31 9.03
CA GLN A 164 -11.16 -42.21 9.28
C GLN A 164 -10.88 -43.12 10.47
N ARG A 165 -9.71 -43.77 10.50
CA ARG A 165 -9.28 -44.58 11.65
C ARG A 165 -9.20 -43.76 12.94
N LEU A 166 -8.72 -42.52 12.87
CA LEU A 166 -8.66 -41.64 14.03
C LEU A 166 -10.07 -41.31 14.56
N LYS A 167 -11.03 -41.02 13.67
CA LYS A 167 -12.44 -40.82 14.04
C LYS A 167 -13.06 -42.07 14.67
N GLU A 168 -12.76 -43.25 14.13
CA GLU A 168 -13.23 -44.53 14.68
C GLU A 168 -12.66 -44.79 16.07
N VAL A 169 -11.35 -44.59 16.26
CA VAL A 169 -10.69 -44.73 17.57
C VAL A 169 -11.26 -43.73 18.57
N PHE A 170 -11.44 -42.47 18.17
CA PHE A 170 -12.01 -41.44 19.04
C PHE A 170 -13.45 -41.76 19.44
N SER A 171 -14.29 -42.18 18.48
CA SER A 171 -15.65 -42.63 18.74
C SER A 171 -15.68 -43.80 19.71
N THR A 172 -14.83 -44.80 19.49
CA THR A 172 -14.70 -45.97 20.37
C THR A 172 -14.28 -45.57 21.78
N LYS A 173 -13.32 -44.65 21.91
CA LYS A 173 -12.83 -44.16 23.21
C LYS A 173 -13.88 -43.33 23.95
N ILE A 174 -14.64 -42.47 23.26
CA ILE A 174 -15.76 -41.75 23.86
C ILE A 174 -16.84 -42.72 24.33
N GLN A 175 -17.18 -43.73 23.54
CA GLN A 175 -18.17 -44.73 23.94
C GLN A 175 -17.70 -45.55 25.14
N GLU A 176 -16.42 -45.94 25.18
CA GLU A 176 -15.81 -46.60 26.32
C GLU A 176 -15.91 -45.73 27.58
N PHE A 177 -15.53 -44.45 27.48
CA PHE A 177 -15.64 -43.49 28.58
C PHE A 177 -17.09 -43.30 29.04
N ARG A 178 -18.04 -43.13 28.12
CA ARG A 178 -19.47 -43.02 28.44
C ARG A 178 -19.99 -44.25 29.16
N LYS A 179 -19.59 -45.45 28.74
CA LYS A 179 -19.95 -46.71 29.43
C LYS A 179 -19.39 -46.79 30.84
N VAL A 180 -18.15 -46.35 31.04
CA VAL A 180 -17.51 -46.32 32.36
C VAL A 180 -18.19 -45.29 33.26
N CYS A 181 -18.42 -44.07 32.79
CA CYS A 181 -19.17 -43.05 33.53
C CYS A 181 -20.56 -43.53 33.91
N TYR A 182 -21.31 -44.13 32.98
CA TYR A 182 -22.63 -44.67 33.25
C TYR A 182 -22.62 -45.72 34.37
N LYS A 183 -21.65 -46.62 34.38
CA LYS A 183 -21.51 -47.63 35.44
C LYS A 183 -21.07 -47.06 36.79
N LEU A 184 -20.22 -46.03 36.79
CA LEU A 184 -19.66 -45.46 38.02
C LEU A 184 -20.59 -44.44 38.68
N THR A 185 -21.21 -43.58 37.89
CA THR A 185 -22.03 -42.46 38.40
C THR A 185 -23.53 -42.72 38.29
N GLY A 186 -23.94 -43.72 37.51
CA GLY A 186 -25.34 -43.99 37.22
C GLY A 186 -25.94 -43.06 36.17
N TYR A 187 -25.16 -42.20 35.50
CA TYR A 187 -25.67 -41.27 34.49
C TYR A 187 -25.07 -41.51 33.11
N GLN A 188 -25.94 -41.67 32.12
CA GLN A 188 -25.57 -41.67 30.71
C GLN A 188 -25.53 -40.23 30.20
N ILE A 189 -24.35 -39.77 29.79
CA ILE A 189 -24.12 -38.39 29.33
C ILE A 189 -24.02 -38.38 27.81
N ASP A 190 -24.97 -37.69 27.16
CA ASP A 190 -25.13 -37.62 25.72
C ASP A 190 -25.02 -36.17 25.25
N MET A 191 -24.15 -35.92 24.25
CA MET A 191 -24.01 -34.59 23.66
C MET A 191 -25.10 -34.39 22.61
N THR A 192 -25.95 -33.39 22.83
CA THR A 192 -27.01 -32.97 21.88
C THR A 192 -26.50 -31.78 21.05
N THR A 193 -27.30 -31.29 20.10
CA THR A 193 -27.01 -30.07 19.34
C THR A 193 -26.86 -28.86 20.28
N GLU A 194 -26.06 -27.86 19.87
CA GLU A 194 -25.87 -26.58 20.57
C GLU A 194 -25.19 -26.61 21.97
N ASN A 195 -24.20 -27.48 22.18
CA ASN A 195 -23.45 -27.58 23.46
C ASN A 195 -24.33 -27.93 24.68
N GLN A 196 -25.36 -28.75 24.43
CA GLN A 196 -26.24 -29.28 25.45
C GLN A 196 -25.85 -30.73 25.79
N TYR A 197 -25.91 -31.08 27.06
CA TYR A 197 -25.58 -32.38 27.61
C TYR A 197 -26.83 -32.97 28.23
N ARG A 198 -27.34 -34.04 27.64
CA ARG A 198 -28.47 -34.81 28.14
C ARG A 198 -27.94 -35.88 29.09
N LEU A 199 -28.46 -35.88 30.30
CA LEU A 199 -28.17 -36.85 31.34
C LEU A 199 -29.40 -37.74 31.52
N THR A 200 -29.22 -39.04 31.33
CA THR A 200 -30.26 -40.05 31.58
C THR A 200 -29.80 -40.90 32.74
N SER A 201 -30.62 -41.02 33.79
CA SER A 201 -30.28 -41.83 34.96
C SER A 201 -30.44 -43.32 34.65
N LEU A 202 -29.59 -44.15 35.25
CA LEU A 202 -29.72 -45.62 35.27
C LEU A 202 -31.05 -46.05 35.91
N TYR A 203 -31.52 -45.26 36.88
CA TYR A 203 -32.73 -45.52 37.67
C TYR A 203 -33.93 -44.67 37.22
N ALA A 204 -33.93 -44.23 35.96
CA ALA A 204 -35.04 -43.46 35.40
C ALA A 204 -36.33 -44.30 35.38
N GLU A 205 -37.45 -43.71 35.82
CA GLU A 205 -38.76 -44.38 35.87
C GLU A 205 -39.38 -44.48 34.47
N HIS A 206 -39.14 -43.46 33.62
CA HIS A 206 -39.57 -43.42 32.23
C HIS A 206 -38.40 -43.18 31.27
N GLN A 207 -38.50 -43.68 30.03
CA GLN A 207 -37.47 -43.49 29.00
C GLN A 207 -37.27 -42.03 28.58
N GLU A 208 -38.26 -41.17 28.87
CA GLU A 208 -38.24 -39.74 28.56
C GLU A 208 -37.61 -38.91 29.68
N ASP A 209 -37.39 -39.50 30.86
CA ASP A 209 -36.84 -38.81 32.02
C ASP A 209 -35.36 -38.49 31.81
N CYS A 210 -35.08 -37.21 31.57
CA CYS A 210 -33.73 -36.74 31.34
C CYS A 210 -33.54 -35.33 31.89
N LEU A 211 -32.30 -35.04 32.31
CA LEU A 211 -31.86 -33.71 32.68
C LEU A 211 -31.02 -33.14 31.54
N ILE A 212 -31.23 -31.88 31.18
CA ILE A 212 -30.45 -31.25 30.10
C ILE A 212 -29.65 -30.09 30.68
N PHE A 213 -28.33 -30.15 30.56
CA PHE A 213 -27.42 -29.08 30.95
C PHE A 213 -26.85 -28.37 29.73
N LYS A 214 -26.81 -27.05 29.74
CA LYS A 214 -26.19 -26.22 28.70
C LYS A 214 -24.90 -25.61 29.21
N ALA A 215 -23.81 -25.76 28.45
CA ALA A 215 -22.56 -25.07 28.75
C ALA A 215 -22.63 -23.61 28.29
N SER A 216 -22.43 -22.65 29.22
CA SER A 216 -22.34 -21.24 28.88
C SER A 216 -21.00 -20.91 28.20
N ARG A 217 -21.03 -20.16 27.09
CA ARG A 217 -19.82 -19.77 26.32
C ARG A 217 -19.08 -18.57 26.91
N SER A 218 -19.73 -17.75 27.73
CA SER A 218 -19.21 -16.46 28.20
C SER A 218 -18.51 -16.51 29.56
N SER A 219 -18.71 -17.57 30.33
CA SER A 219 -18.14 -17.73 31.68
C SER A 219 -17.64 -19.15 31.80
N GLY A 220 -16.31 -19.31 31.84
CA GLY A 220 -15.62 -20.59 31.79
C GLY A 220 -16.36 -21.73 32.49
N ALA A 221 -16.78 -22.71 31.71
CA ALA A 221 -17.31 -24.00 32.16
C ALA A 221 -18.53 -24.00 33.10
N LYS A 222 -19.26 -22.89 33.32
CA LYS A 222 -20.49 -22.93 34.12
C LYS A 222 -21.62 -23.62 33.34
N MET A 223 -22.11 -24.73 33.89
CA MET A 223 -23.22 -25.52 33.35
C MET A 223 -24.55 -25.01 33.94
N GLN A 224 -25.55 -24.80 33.09
CA GLN A 224 -26.89 -24.37 33.49
C GLN A 224 -27.90 -25.48 33.19
N LEU A 225 -28.75 -25.82 34.15
CA LEU A 225 -29.84 -26.78 33.95
C LEU A 225 -30.97 -26.11 33.14
N LEU A 226 -31.44 -26.78 32.09
CA LEU A 226 -32.63 -26.42 31.32
C LEU A 226 -33.85 -27.13 31.90
N GLU A 227 -34.99 -26.45 31.86
CA GLU A 227 -36.25 -27.02 32.32
C GLU A 227 -36.71 -28.14 31.39
N THR A 228 -36.92 -29.31 31.98
CA THR A 228 -37.45 -30.55 31.39
C THR A 228 -38.61 -31.04 32.25
N GLU A 229 -39.47 -31.91 31.71
CA GLU A 229 -40.57 -32.48 32.50
C GLU A 229 -40.06 -33.22 33.75
N PHE A 230 -38.94 -33.95 33.63
CA PHE A 230 -38.28 -34.56 34.78
C PHE A 230 -37.72 -33.53 35.77
N SER A 231 -37.14 -32.42 35.33
CA SER A 231 -36.66 -31.38 36.26
C SER A 231 -37.76 -30.78 37.14
N ARG A 232 -39.03 -30.83 36.69
CA ARG A 232 -40.17 -30.34 37.48
C ARG A 232 -40.48 -31.24 38.67
N THR A 233 -40.23 -32.54 38.57
CA THR A 233 -40.50 -33.50 39.65
C THR A 233 -39.45 -33.43 40.76
N VAL A 234 -38.24 -32.98 40.44
CA VAL A 234 -37.10 -32.83 41.38
C VAL A 234 -36.81 -31.38 41.75
N ARG A 235 -37.81 -30.49 41.67
CA ARG A 235 -37.65 -29.03 41.91
C ARG A 235 -37.06 -28.69 43.28
N GLU A 236 -37.49 -29.39 44.32
CA GLU A 236 -36.98 -29.19 45.69
C GLU A 236 -35.47 -29.48 45.79
N LEU A 237 -35.00 -30.52 45.10
CA LEU A 237 -33.58 -30.88 45.03
C LEU A 237 -32.78 -29.86 44.22
N ILE A 238 -33.37 -29.28 43.17
CA ILE A 238 -32.77 -28.21 42.37
C ILE A 238 -32.58 -26.95 43.22
N GLU A 239 -33.62 -26.52 43.95
CA GLU A 239 -33.56 -25.33 44.80
C GLU A 239 -32.49 -25.47 45.89
N LEU A 240 -32.45 -26.62 46.57
CA LEU A 240 -31.47 -26.87 47.63
C LEU A 240 -30.03 -26.98 47.09
N HIS A 241 -29.79 -27.82 46.09
CA HIS A 241 -28.42 -28.18 45.69
C HIS A 241 -27.84 -27.32 44.57
N LEU A 242 -28.68 -26.82 43.64
CA LEU A 242 -28.23 -25.97 42.53
C LEU A 242 -28.36 -24.47 42.82
N LEU A 243 -29.41 -24.01 43.52
CA LEU A 243 -29.56 -22.58 43.81
C LEU A 243 -28.86 -22.16 45.11
N GLN A 244 -29.02 -22.92 46.20
CA GLN A 244 -28.41 -22.55 47.49
C GLN A 244 -26.95 -22.99 47.61
N GLN A 245 -26.63 -24.21 47.16
CA GLN A 245 -25.29 -24.80 47.30
C GLN A 245 -24.39 -24.65 46.04
N ASP A 246 -24.93 -24.22 44.90
CA ASP A 246 -24.24 -24.08 43.59
C ASP A 246 -23.40 -25.31 43.19
N SER A 247 -23.85 -26.53 43.54
CA SER A 247 -23.09 -27.77 43.35
C SER A 247 -23.86 -28.82 42.55
N ILE A 248 -23.47 -28.98 41.28
CA ILE A 248 -24.02 -29.99 40.37
C ILE A 248 -23.73 -31.42 40.85
N PRO A 249 -22.51 -31.76 41.33
CA PRO A 249 -22.25 -33.10 41.85
C PRO A 249 -23.13 -33.45 43.07
N ALA A 250 -23.39 -32.49 43.97
CA ALA A 250 -24.28 -32.71 45.11
C ALA A 250 -25.72 -32.96 44.65
N PHE A 251 -26.21 -32.15 43.70
CA PHE A 251 -27.52 -32.33 43.09
C PHE A 251 -27.68 -33.70 42.44
N LEU A 252 -26.77 -34.09 41.55
CA LEU A 252 -26.85 -35.36 40.82
C LEU A 252 -26.77 -36.55 41.78
N SER A 253 -25.97 -36.46 42.84
CA SER A 253 -25.89 -37.52 43.87
C SER A 253 -27.21 -37.65 44.64
N ALA A 254 -27.82 -36.54 45.05
CA ALA A 254 -29.11 -36.54 45.74
C ALA A 254 -30.23 -37.12 44.85
N VAL A 255 -30.27 -36.73 43.57
CA VAL A 255 -31.23 -37.28 42.59
C VAL A 255 -31.01 -38.77 42.37
N THR A 256 -29.76 -39.24 42.30
CA THR A 256 -29.48 -40.68 42.16
C THR A 256 -29.98 -41.47 43.37
N LEU A 257 -29.78 -40.96 44.58
CA LEU A 257 -30.25 -41.61 45.80
C LEU A 257 -31.78 -41.62 45.88
N ASP A 258 -32.44 -40.53 45.49
CA ASP A 258 -33.91 -40.45 45.44
C ASP A 258 -34.49 -41.44 44.43
N LEU A 259 -33.98 -41.46 43.19
CA LEU A 259 -34.43 -42.39 42.15
C LEU A 259 -34.16 -43.85 42.53
N PHE A 260 -32.99 -44.13 43.11
CA PHE A 260 -32.68 -45.48 43.60
C PHE A 260 -33.65 -45.92 44.70
N SER A 261 -33.92 -45.04 45.68
CA SER A 261 -34.89 -45.29 46.76
C SER A 261 -36.28 -45.61 46.21
N ARG A 262 -36.79 -44.81 45.26
CA ARG A 262 -38.09 -45.06 44.59
C ARG A 262 -38.14 -46.40 43.88
N GLN A 263 -37.03 -46.82 43.25
CA GLN A 263 -36.95 -48.10 42.56
C GLN A 263 -36.79 -49.31 43.49
N THR A 264 -36.32 -49.11 44.73
CA THR A 264 -36.13 -50.18 45.73
C THR A 264 -37.27 -50.30 46.74
N ILE A 265 -38.19 -49.34 46.80
CA ILE A 265 -39.39 -49.37 47.66
C ILE A 265 -40.57 -50.10 46.96
N ALA A 266 -40.27 -51.01 46.03
CA ALA A 266 -41.26 -51.93 45.46
C ALA A 266 -41.54 -53.13 46.38
#